data_AF-A0A7X6GVN1-F1
#
_entry.id   AF-A0A7X6GVN1-F1
#
_cell.length_a   1.000
_cell.length_b   1.000
_cell.length_c   1.000
_cell.angle_alpha   90.00
_cell.angle_beta   90.00
_cell.angle_gamma   90.00
#
_symmetry.space_group_name_H-M   'P 1'
#
loop_
_entity.id
_entity.type
_entity.pdbx_description
1 polymer ?
#
loop_
_entity_poly.entity_id
_entity_poly.type
_entity_poly.pdbx_seq_one_letter_code
_entity_poly.pdbx_strand_id
1 'polypeptide(L)'
;MTAFKALSAAAVLGGGFLAMAGPASADHQVRGHHPHVQQTTTVVINVSCFRGPSSEVIWDRPNPQFVDSLVAAGYSFPEAHAIAERVCRDAASVNRPENAEATMYRIFAENPPRG
;
A
#
# COMPACT_ATOMS: atom_id res chain seq x y z
N MET A 1 -42.10 -16.13 45.74
CA MET A 1 -41.40 -14.82 45.65
C MET A 1 -42.19 -13.94 44.70
N THR A 2 -42.97 -12.98 45.20
CA THR A 2 -43.57 -11.93 44.35
C THR A 2 -44.01 -10.78 45.25
N ALA A 3 -43.18 -9.74 45.34
CA ALA A 3 -43.55 -8.44 45.90
C ALA A 3 -43.86 -7.51 44.72
N PHE A 4 -45.12 -7.07 44.63
CA PHE A 4 -45.54 -6.01 43.71
C PHE A 4 -45.05 -4.66 44.27
N LYS A 5 -44.13 -4.00 43.56
CA LYS A 5 -43.70 -2.63 43.85
C LYS A 5 -44.71 -1.65 43.25
N ALA A 6 -45.35 -0.86 44.12
CA ALA A 6 -46.15 0.29 43.75
C ALA A 6 -45.25 1.45 43.30
N LEU A 7 -45.62 2.06 42.17
CA LEU A 7 -45.11 3.33 41.68
C LEU A 7 -45.79 4.47 42.44
N SER A 8 -45.01 5.42 42.97
CA SER A 8 -45.50 6.76 43.28
C SER A 8 -44.43 7.78 42.90
N ALA A 9 -44.81 8.65 41.96
CA ALA A 9 -44.06 9.80 41.51
C ALA A 9 -44.16 10.94 42.53
N ALA A 10 -43.08 11.71 42.69
CA ALA A 10 -43.13 13.04 43.29
C ALA A 10 -42.23 13.98 42.48
N ALA A 11 -42.88 14.87 41.72
CA ALA A 11 -42.26 15.98 41.04
C ALA A 11 -41.87 17.05 42.06
N VAL A 12 -40.65 17.59 41.98
CA VAL A 12 -40.28 18.82 42.66
C VAL A 12 -39.65 19.78 41.65
N LEU A 13 -40.39 20.83 41.37
CA LEU A 13 -39.99 22.03 40.63
C LEU A 13 -38.96 22.80 41.47
N GLY A 14 -37.80 23.13 40.91
CA GLY A 14 -36.80 23.92 41.62
C GLY A 14 -35.75 24.55 40.72
N GLY A 15 -35.84 25.88 40.56
CA GLY A 15 -34.67 26.76 40.42
C GLY A 15 -34.07 26.90 39.03
N GLY A 16 -34.49 27.93 38.31
CA GLY A 16 -33.82 28.37 37.07
C GLY A 16 -32.39 28.84 37.31
N PHE A 17 -31.46 28.27 36.55
CA PHE A 17 -30.23 28.93 36.12
C PHE A 17 -30.34 29.13 34.62
N LEU A 18 -30.69 30.35 34.19
CA LEU A 18 -30.51 30.78 32.80
C LEU A 18 -29.01 31.03 32.58
N ALA A 19 -28.26 29.95 32.34
CA ALA A 19 -26.93 30.06 31.77
C ALA A 19 -27.08 30.55 30.34
N MET A 20 -26.69 31.80 30.09
CA MET A 20 -26.57 32.38 28.76
C MET A 20 -25.53 31.58 27.97
N ALA A 21 -25.97 30.55 27.25
CA ALA A 21 -25.17 29.87 26.25
C ALA A 21 -24.95 30.85 25.08
N GLY A 22 -23.85 31.59 25.12
CA GLY A 22 -23.38 32.32 23.94
C GLY A 22 -23.17 31.34 22.79
N PRO A 23 -23.40 31.75 21.52
CA PRO A 23 -23.09 30.89 20.39
C PRO A 23 -21.60 30.58 20.41
N ALA A 24 -21.26 29.30 20.56
CA ALA A 24 -19.91 28.84 20.27
C ALA A 24 -19.73 28.91 18.74
N SER A 25 -19.16 30.00 18.26
CA SER A 25 -18.71 30.10 16.88
C SER A 25 -17.53 29.15 16.69
N ALA A 26 -17.82 27.96 16.16
CA ALA A 26 -16.79 27.07 15.65
C ALA A 26 -16.27 27.65 14.34
N ASP A 27 -15.08 28.23 14.39
CA ASP A 27 -14.33 28.61 13.19
C ASP A 27 -13.99 27.31 12.45
N HIS A 28 -14.83 26.96 11.48
CA HIS A 28 -14.55 25.88 10.56
C HIS A 28 -13.56 26.46 9.55
N GLN A 29 -12.27 26.42 9.89
CA GLN A 29 -11.24 26.59 8.90
C GLN A 29 -11.49 25.57 7.81
N VAL A 30 -12.06 26.04 6.69
CA VAL A 30 -12.12 25.30 5.44
C VAL A 30 -10.66 25.05 5.08
N ARG A 31 -10.14 23.90 5.51
CA ARG A 31 -8.82 23.43 5.09
C ARG A 31 -8.90 23.37 3.58
N GLY A 32 -8.22 24.32 2.93
CA GLY A 32 -8.08 24.35 1.48
C GLY A 32 -7.63 22.97 1.02
N HIS A 33 -8.50 22.29 0.30
CA HIS A 33 -8.18 21.02 -0.33
C HIS A 33 -7.21 21.35 -1.46
N HIS A 34 -5.91 21.38 -1.17
CA HIS A 34 -4.90 21.45 -2.22
C HIS A 34 -5.01 20.15 -3.02
N PRO A 35 -5.37 20.19 -4.31
CA PRO A 35 -5.40 18.99 -5.11
C PRO A 35 -3.95 18.46 -5.18
N HIS A 36 -3.73 17.29 -4.60
CA HIS A 36 -2.49 16.55 -4.83
C HIS A 36 -2.48 16.13 -6.29
N VAL A 37 -1.73 16.86 -7.12
CA VAL A 37 -1.43 16.43 -8.48
C VAL A 37 -0.57 15.18 -8.35
N GLN A 38 -1.17 14.00 -8.54
CA GLN A 38 -0.41 12.76 -8.61
C GLN A 38 0.44 12.81 -9.89
N GLN A 39 1.74 13.02 -9.71
CA GLN A 39 2.70 12.90 -10.79
C GLN A 39 2.74 11.44 -11.21
N THR A 40 2.16 11.12 -12.37
CA THR A 40 2.27 9.77 -12.94
C THR A 40 3.67 9.62 -13.54
N THR A 41 4.61 9.13 -12.75
CA THR A 41 5.95 8.78 -13.24
C THR A 41 5.85 7.44 -13.99
N THR A 42 6.04 7.47 -15.30
CA THR A 42 6.22 6.24 -16.09
C THR A 42 7.63 5.71 -15.88
N VAL A 43 7.76 4.49 -15.39
CA VAL A 43 9.05 3.81 -15.24
C VAL A 43 9.11 2.59 -16.16
N VAL A 44 10.26 2.39 -16.80
CA VAL A 44 10.53 1.21 -17.63
C VAL A 44 11.42 0.24 -16.85
N ILE A 45 10.93 -0.99 -16.64
CA ILE A 45 11.68 -2.08 -16.00
C ILE A 45 12.25 -2.99 -17.09
N ASN A 46 13.57 -3.19 -17.08
CA ASN A 46 14.25 -4.06 -18.04
C ASN A 46 14.43 -5.46 -17.46
N VAL A 47 13.46 -6.35 -17.66
CA VAL A 47 13.54 -7.73 -17.20
C VAL A 47 14.61 -8.47 -18.00
N SER A 48 15.76 -8.72 -17.37
CA SER A 48 16.91 -9.29 -18.04
C SER A 48 17.63 -10.29 -17.13
N CYS A 49 17.56 -11.56 -17.52
CA CYS A 49 18.19 -12.65 -16.81
C CYS A 49 19.28 -13.32 -17.65
N PHE A 50 20.43 -13.59 -17.04
CA PHE A 50 21.37 -14.54 -17.59
C PHE A 50 20.76 -15.95 -17.50
N ARG A 51 20.83 -16.70 -18.61
CA ARG A 51 20.31 -18.06 -18.73
C ARG A 51 21.44 -19.01 -19.04
N GLY A 52 21.57 -20.05 -18.21
CA GLY A 52 22.51 -21.13 -18.45
C GLY A 52 22.11 -22.01 -19.64
N PRO A 53 22.99 -22.94 -20.07
CA PRO A 53 22.69 -23.91 -21.12
C PRO A 53 21.68 -24.99 -20.69
N SER A 54 21.35 -25.07 -19.40
CA SER A 54 20.41 -26.05 -18.84
C SER A 54 18.98 -25.50 -18.77
N SER A 55 18.00 -26.40 -18.79
CA SER A 55 16.59 -26.09 -18.45
C SER A 55 16.35 -25.93 -16.94
N GLU A 56 17.38 -26.16 -16.13
CA GLU A 56 17.37 -26.00 -14.68
C GLU A 56 17.97 -24.66 -14.26
N VAL A 57 17.51 -24.14 -13.12
CA VAL A 57 17.89 -22.85 -12.54
C VAL A 57 19.23 -22.94 -11.76
N ILE A 58 20.25 -23.52 -12.39
CA ILE A 58 21.58 -23.67 -11.78
C ILE A 58 22.37 -22.37 -11.94
N TRP A 59 22.40 -21.86 -13.17
CA TRP A 59 23.24 -20.73 -13.55
C TRP A 59 22.48 -19.42 -13.66
N ASP A 60 21.18 -19.42 -13.44
CA ASP A 60 20.34 -18.25 -13.69
C ASP A 60 20.57 -17.15 -12.64
N ARG A 61 20.76 -15.92 -13.14
CA ARG A 61 21.09 -14.73 -12.34
C ARG A 61 20.46 -13.49 -12.99
N PRO A 62 20.17 -12.43 -12.23
CA PRO A 62 19.81 -11.15 -12.81
C PRO A 62 21.04 -10.46 -13.44
N ASN A 63 20.84 -9.85 -14.61
CA ASN A 63 21.83 -8.94 -15.18
C ASN A 63 21.76 -7.58 -14.43
N PRO A 64 22.87 -6.84 -14.31
CA PRO A 64 22.90 -5.57 -13.57
C PRO A 64 21.81 -4.58 -13.99
N GLN A 65 21.59 -4.42 -15.30
CA GLN A 65 20.58 -3.54 -15.88
C GLN A 65 19.14 -3.81 -15.39
N PHE A 66 18.83 -5.04 -14.98
CA PHE A 66 17.52 -5.35 -14.42
C PHE A 66 17.40 -4.77 -13.00
N VAL A 67 18.40 -5.02 -12.16
CA VAL A 67 18.47 -4.48 -10.80
C VAL A 67 18.48 -2.96 -10.83
N ASP A 68 19.28 -2.35 -11.71
CA ASP A 68 19.39 -0.90 -11.85
C ASP A 68 18.05 -0.27 -12.27
N SER A 69 17.30 -0.92 -13.17
CA SER A 69 15.98 -0.43 -13.58
C SER A 69 14.95 -0.48 -12.44
N LEU A 70 15.04 -1.47 -11.54
CA LEU A 70 14.20 -1.56 -10.34
C LEU A 70 14.59 -0.49 -9.31
N VAL A 71 15.89 -0.22 -9.13
CA VAL A 71 16.35 0.87 -8.27
C VAL A 71 15.88 2.22 -8.80
N ALA A 72 16.00 2.45 -10.11
CA ALA A 72 15.48 3.65 -10.78
C ALA A 72 13.96 3.80 -10.62
N ALA A 73 13.23 2.70 -10.43
CA ALA A 73 11.80 2.70 -10.14
C ALA A 73 11.45 3.13 -8.72
N GLY A 74 12.43 3.15 -7.80
CA GLY A 74 12.23 3.50 -6.39
C GLY A 74 12.30 2.32 -5.43
N TYR A 75 12.75 1.13 -5.87
CA TYR A 75 13.11 0.06 -4.94
C TYR A 75 14.48 0.32 -4.31
N SER A 76 14.66 -0.11 -3.05
CA SER A 76 16.00 -0.16 -2.46
C SER A 76 16.86 -1.22 -3.18
N PHE A 77 18.18 -1.06 -3.19
CA PHE A 77 19.07 -2.04 -3.84
C PHE A 77 18.86 -3.49 -3.34
N PRO A 78 18.75 -3.77 -2.02
CA PRO A 78 18.48 -5.14 -1.55
C PRO A 78 17.13 -5.69 -2.03
N GLU A 79 16.09 -4.85 -2.07
CA GLU A 79 14.75 -5.22 -2.54
C GLU A 79 14.74 -5.48 -4.06
N ALA A 80 15.36 -4.57 -4.83
CA ALA A 80 15.54 -4.71 -6.27
C ALA A 80 16.30 -6.00 -6.61
N HIS A 81 17.40 -6.28 -5.92
CA HIS A 81 18.17 -7.50 -6.14
C HIS A 81 17.37 -8.76 -5.78
N ALA A 82 16.63 -8.76 -4.66
CA ALA A 82 15.79 -9.89 -4.26
C ALA A 82 14.64 -10.16 -5.25
N ILE A 83 14.00 -9.10 -5.77
CA ILE A 83 12.97 -9.20 -6.82
C ILE A 83 13.59 -9.78 -8.09
N ALA A 84 14.73 -9.25 -8.52
CA ALA A 84 15.40 -9.69 -9.74
C ALA A 84 15.84 -11.17 -9.64
N GLU A 85 16.35 -11.60 -8.49
CA GLU A 85 16.66 -13.00 -8.20
C GLU A 85 15.39 -13.87 -8.25
N ARG A 86 14.28 -13.45 -7.63
CA ARG A 86 13.01 -14.19 -7.68
C ARG A 86 12.53 -14.40 -9.12
N VAL A 87 12.57 -13.35 -9.94
CA VAL A 87 12.13 -13.41 -11.34
C VAL A 87 13.08 -14.28 -12.16
N CYS A 88 14.39 -14.09 -12.02
CA CYS A 88 15.36 -14.82 -12.82
C CYS A 88 15.51 -16.28 -12.40
N ARG A 89 15.20 -16.62 -11.15
CA ARG A 89 15.27 -17.99 -10.64
C ARG A 89 13.93 -18.74 -10.67
N ASP A 90 12.91 -18.17 -11.31
CA ASP A 90 11.66 -18.86 -11.55
C ASP A 90 11.83 -19.93 -12.64
N ALA A 91 11.71 -21.21 -12.24
CA ALA A 91 11.79 -22.35 -13.14
C ALA A 91 10.73 -22.30 -14.25
N ALA A 92 9.57 -21.67 -14.00
CA ALA A 92 8.53 -21.53 -15.01
C ALA A 92 8.94 -20.56 -16.15
N SER A 93 9.90 -19.67 -15.90
CA SER A 93 10.39 -18.67 -16.86
C SER A 93 11.56 -19.15 -17.73
N VAL A 94 12.08 -20.35 -17.49
CA VAL A 94 13.18 -20.90 -18.28
C VAL A 94 12.68 -21.18 -19.70
N ASN A 95 13.37 -20.61 -20.69
CA ASN A 95 12.97 -20.60 -22.11
C ASN A 95 11.59 -19.98 -22.39
N ARG A 96 11.05 -19.20 -21.45
CA ARG A 96 9.72 -18.60 -21.50
C ARG A 96 9.76 -17.17 -20.93
N PRO A 97 10.29 -16.20 -21.69
CA PRO A 97 10.43 -14.81 -21.22
C PRO A 97 9.10 -14.17 -20.81
N GLU A 98 7.99 -14.57 -21.44
CA GLU A 98 6.64 -14.12 -21.10
C GLU A 98 6.24 -14.43 -19.65
N ASN A 99 6.74 -15.53 -19.08
CA ASN A 99 6.47 -15.89 -17.69
C ASN A 99 7.28 -15.01 -16.72
N ALA A 100 8.48 -14.58 -17.10
CA ALA A 100 9.25 -13.63 -16.31
C ALA A 100 8.55 -12.27 -16.29
N GLU A 101 8.03 -11.81 -17.43
CA GLU A 101 7.26 -10.58 -17.53
C GLU A 101 5.98 -10.64 -16.69
N ALA A 102 5.21 -11.73 -16.80
CA ALA A 102 4.01 -11.94 -16.00
C ALA A 102 4.30 -11.95 -14.49
N THR A 103 5.39 -12.60 -14.06
CA THR A 103 5.82 -12.57 -12.66
C THR A 103 6.19 -11.16 -12.23
N MET A 104 6.86 -10.37 -13.08
CA MET A 104 7.19 -8.99 -12.76
C MET A 104 5.94 -8.11 -12.62
N TYR A 105 4.95 -8.22 -13.52
CA TYR A 105 3.69 -7.50 -13.40
C TYR A 105 2.96 -7.83 -12.09
N ARG A 106 2.93 -9.10 -11.70
CA ARG A 106 2.36 -9.53 -10.41
C ARG A 106 3.11 -8.89 -9.24
N ILE A 107 4.44 -8.92 -9.23
CA ILE A 107 5.24 -8.32 -8.17
C ILE A 107 4.96 -6.81 -8.09
N PHE A 108 4.87 -6.13 -9.21
CA PHE A 108 4.62 -4.69 -9.26
C PHE A 108 3.22 -4.32 -8.74
N ALA A 109 2.22 -5.16 -9.02
CA ALA A 109 0.86 -4.99 -8.50
C ALA A 109 0.78 -5.25 -6.99
N GLU A 110 1.49 -6.25 -6.48
CA GLU A 110 1.49 -6.63 -5.06
C GLU A 110 2.40 -5.74 -4.20
N ASN A 111 3.52 -5.28 -4.76
CA ASN A 111 4.56 -4.54 -4.07
C ASN A 111 5.03 -3.35 -4.94
N PRO A 112 4.21 -2.31 -5.11
CA PRO A 112 4.59 -1.15 -5.90
C PRO A 112 5.82 -0.44 -5.30
N PRO A 113 6.67 0.21 -6.13
CA PRO A 113 7.80 1.00 -5.64
C PRO A 113 7.32 2.14 -4.72
N ARG A 114 8.10 2.44 -3.67
CA ARG A 114 7.76 3.45 -2.65
C ARG A 114 8.49 4.79 -2.87
N GLY A 115 8.76 5.13 -4.13
CA GLY A 115 9.60 6.26 -4.56
C GLY A 115 9.34 7.58 -3.84
#